data_AF-A0AAW1KGF1-F1
#
_entry.id   AF-A0AAW1KGF1-F1
#
_cell.length_a   1.000
_cell.length_b   1.000
_cell.length_c   1.000
_cell.angle_alpha   90.00
_cell.angle_beta   90.00
_cell.angle_gamma   90.00
#
_symmetry.space_group_name_H-M   'P 1'
#
loop_
_entity.id
_entity.type
_entity.pdbx_description
1 polymer ?
#
loop_
_entity_poly.entity_id
_entity_poly.type
_entity_poly.pdbx_seq_one_letter_code
_entity_poly.pdbx_strand_id
1 'polypeptide(L)'
;MDKMMAVFDDFQQHLNSEQDIREEIRNTVREIEKHAREILTTLQVIHQEDGLQLISSGCLKARQQFEKVQEAYGRLSNLIPVGQYYRYNDHWKFDNNLKKCKKLMVD
;
A
#
# COMPACT_ATOMS: atom_id res chain seq x y z
N MET A 1 43.20 -7.12 -8.60
CA MET A 1 42.31 -5.95 -8.70
C MET A 1 40.92 -6.38 -9.19
N ASP A 2 40.82 -7.29 -10.17
CA ASP A 2 39.55 -7.83 -10.72
C ASP A 2 38.56 -8.41 -9.71
N LYS A 3 39.00 -9.21 -8.73
CA LYS A 3 38.08 -9.83 -7.74
C LYS A 3 37.39 -8.79 -6.85
N MET A 4 38.04 -7.67 -6.57
CA MET A 4 37.47 -6.61 -5.76
C MET A 4 36.38 -5.86 -6.54
N MET A 5 36.67 -5.54 -7.81
CA MET A 5 35.69 -4.89 -8.69
C MET A 5 34.45 -5.77 -8.89
N ALA A 6 34.63 -7.08 -9.09
CA ALA A 6 33.51 -8.02 -9.22
C ALA A 6 32.57 -8.00 -8.01
N VAL A 7 33.10 -7.93 -6.78
CA VAL A 7 32.28 -7.84 -5.56
C VAL A 7 31.46 -6.54 -5.51
N PHE A 8 32.06 -5.42 -5.91
CA PHE A 8 31.35 -4.14 -5.98
C PHE A 8 30.30 -4.12 -7.08
N ASP A 9 30.58 -4.72 -8.23
CA ASP A 9 29.61 -4.82 -9.33
C ASP A 9 28.40 -5.67 -8.93
N ASP A 10 28.62 -6.84 -8.31
CA ASP A 10 27.55 -7.68 -7.79
C ASP A 10 26.72 -6.93 -6.74
N PHE A 11 27.39 -6.22 -5.81
CA PHE A 11 26.71 -5.43 -4.79
C PHE A 11 25.89 -4.28 -5.39
N GLN A 12 26.41 -3.61 -6.42
CA GLN A 12 25.70 -2.54 -7.13
C GLN A 12 24.45 -3.09 -7.83
N GLN A 13 24.53 -4.25 -8.46
CA GLN A 13 23.37 -4.91 -9.07
C GLN A 13 22.30 -5.25 -8.01
N HIS A 14 22.71 -5.75 -6.85
CA HIS A 14 21.81 -5.99 -5.73
C HIS A 14 21.11 -4.71 -5.25
N LEU A 15 21.84 -3.60 -5.10
CA LEU A 15 21.26 -2.31 -4.71
C LEU A 15 20.27 -1.76 -5.74
N ASN A 16 20.59 -1.89 -7.03
CA ASN A 16 19.71 -1.45 -8.11
C ASN A 16 18.39 -2.24 -8.09
N SER A 17 18.47 -3.56 -8.02
CA SER A 17 17.27 -4.42 -7.94
C SER A 17 16.43 -4.12 -6.69
N GLU A 18 17.08 -3.87 -5.55
CA GLU A 18 16.37 -3.45 -4.34
C GLU A 18 15.69 -2.09 -4.49
N GLN A 19 16.33 -1.14 -5.16
CA GLN A 19 15.77 0.18 -5.39
C GLN A 19 14.51 0.10 -6.27
N ASP A 20 14.53 -0.74 -7.31
CA ASP A 20 13.38 -0.97 -8.18
C ASP A 20 12.18 -1.51 -7.38
N ILE A 21 12.41 -2.53 -6.53
CA ILE A 21 11.37 -3.06 -5.64
C ILE A 21 10.82 -1.96 -4.71
N ARG A 22 11.68 -1.12 -4.14
CA ARG A 22 11.25 -0.02 -3.26
C ARG A 22 10.40 1.01 -4.00
N GLU A 23 10.72 1.32 -5.26
CA GLU A 23 9.94 2.28 -6.03
C GLU A 23 8.55 1.72 -6.39
N GLU A 24 8.48 0.44 -6.79
CA GLU A 24 7.19 -0.23 -7.05
C GLU A 24 6.32 -0.31 -5.78
N ILE A 25 6.94 -0.60 -4.64
CA ILE A 25 6.27 -0.54 -3.33
C ILE A 25 5.74 0.88 -3.06
N ARG A 26 6.55 1.93 -3.23
CA ARG A 26 6.11 3.32 -3.02
C ARG A 26 4.94 3.68 -3.93
N ASN A 27 4.98 3.29 -5.20
CA ASN A 27 3.91 3.56 -6.16
C ASN A 27 2.60 2.87 -5.75
N THR A 28 2.68 1.60 -5.36
CA THR A 28 1.51 0.85 -4.89
C THR A 28 0.95 1.43 -3.58
N VAL A 29 1.81 1.85 -2.65
CA VAL A 29 1.37 2.49 -1.40
C VAL A 29 0.70 3.84 -1.67
N ARG A 30 1.23 4.66 -2.57
CA ARG A 30 0.58 5.93 -2.97
C ARG A 30 -0.81 5.71 -3.55
N GLU A 31 -1.00 4.63 -4.30
CA GLU A 31 -2.32 4.24 -4.83
C GLU A 31 -3.27 3.84 -3.69
N ILE A 32 -2.81 3.03 -2.74
CA ILE A 32 -3.59 2.67 -1.54
C ILE A 32 -4.01 3.93 -0.77
N GLU A 33 -3.08 4.84 -0.50
CA GLU A 33 -3.37 6.10 0.20
C GLU A 33 -4.37 6.97 -0.55
N LYS A 34 -4.29 7.02 -1.89
CA LYS A 34 -5.24 7.76 -2.72
C LYS A 34 -6.65 7.21 -2.52
N HIS A 35 -6.84 5.89 -2.64
CA HIS A 35 -8.15 5.27 -2.42
C HIS A 35 -8.63 5.41 -0.97
N ALA A 36 -7.74 5.34 0.02
CA ALA A 36 -8.06 5.58 1.41
C ALA A 36 -8.58 7.01 1.65
N ARG A 37 -7.95 8.02 1.04
CA ARG A 37 -8.42 9.41 1.08
C ARG A 37 -9.78 9.58 0.39
N GLU A 38 -9.99 8.93 -0.76
CA GLU A 38 -11.29 8.94 -1.45
C GLU A 38 -12.41 8.29 -0.62
N ILE A 39 -12.12 7.18 0.07
CA ILE A 39 -13.05 6.55 1.03
C ILE A 39 -13.38 7.50 2.16
N LEU A 40 -12.35 8.12 2.77
CA LEU A 40 -12.53 9.09 3.86
C LEU A 40 -13.45 10.24 3.43
N THR A 41 -13.17 10.87 2.28
CA THR A 41 -14.00 11.96 1.74
C THR A 41 -15.42 11.50 1.44
N THR A 42 -15.59 10.30 0.87
CA THR A 42 -16.91 9.75 0.55
C THR A 42 -17.74 9.54 1.82
N LEU A 43 -17.13 9.02 2.88
CA LEU A 43 -17.82 8.74 4.14
C LEU A 43 -18.05 9.99 4.98
N GLN A 44 -17.33 11.09 4.75
CA GLN A 44 -17.57 12.37 5.41
C GLN A 44 -18.94 13.00 5.07
N VAL A 45 -19.65 12.49 4.06
CA VAL A 45 -21.01 12.92 3.70
C VAL A 45 -21.99 12.85 4.88
N ILE A 46 -21.74 11.98 5.85
CA ILE A 46 -22.54 11.85 7.08
C ILE A 46 -22.61 13.14 7.91
N HIS A 47 -21.67 14.06 7.72
CA HIS A 47 -21.60 15.33 8.42
C HIS A 47 -22.32 16.48 7.71
N GLN A 48 -22.90 16.24 6.52
CA GLN A 48 -23.68 17.23 5.77
C GLN A 48 -25.12 17.32 6.31
N GLU A 49 -25.81 18.42 6.00
CA GLU A 49 -27.18 18.70 6.47
C GLU A 49 -28.17 17.57 6.11
N ASP A 50 -28.09 17.03 4.90
CA ASP A 50 -28.88 15.87 4.43
C ASP A 50 -28.13 14.52 4.55
N GLY A 51 -27.06 14.46 5.35
CA GLY A 51 -26.12 13.34 5.40
C GLY A 51 -26.75 11.97 5.66
N LEU A 52 -27.81 11.91 6.47
CA LEU A 52 -28.53 10.66 6.78
C LEU A 52 -29.15 10.02 5.53
N GLN A 53 -29.64 10.83 4.58
CA GLN A 53 -30.21 10.33 3.33
C GLN A 53 -29.12 9.78 2.38
N LEU A 54 -27.89 10.27 2.54
CA LEU A 54 -26.75 9.93 1.69
C LEU A 54 -25.89 8.77 2.24
N ILE A 55 -26.19 8.25 3.44
CA ILE A 55 -25.41 7.14 4.05
C ILE A 55 -25.35 5.93 3.12
N SER A 56 -26.50 5.45 2.63
CA SER A 56 -26.56 4.21 1.84
C SER A 56 -25.72 4.33 0.55
N SER A 57 -25.88 5.44 -0.16
CA SER A 57 -25.13 5.69 -1.40
C SER A 57 -23.65 5.96 -1.15
N GLY A 58 -23.29 6.66 -0.07
CA GLY A 58 -21.91 6.85 0.38
C GLY A 58 -21.23 5.54 0.75
N CYS A 59 -21.90 4.65 1.48
CA CYS A 59 -21.38 3.32 1.80
C CYS A 59 -21.16 2.46 0.55
N LEU A 60 -22.09 2.50 -0.42
CA LEU A 60 -21.93 1.76 -1.68
C LEU A 60 -20.70 2.23 -2.47
N LYS A 61 -20.51 3.56 -2.58
CA LYS A 61 -19.32 4.15 -3.22
C LYS A 61 -18.04 3.80 -2.48
N ALA A 62 -18.05 3.81 -1.15
CA ALA A 62 -16.89 3.42 -0.35
C ALA A 62 -16.52 1.94 -0.57
N ARG A 63 -17.50 1.03 -0.71
CA ARG A 63 -17.25 -0.40 -1.01
C ARG A 63 -16.50 -0.59 -2.33
N GLN A 64 -16.88 0.13 -3.38
CA GLN A 64 -16.18 0.09 -4.68
C GLN A 64 -14.70 0.54 -4.56
N GLN A 65 -14.42 1.48 -3.66
CA GLN A 65 -13.03 1.89 -3.40
C GLN A 65 -12.26 0.87 -2.55
N PHE A 66 -12.93 0.17 -1.62
CA PHE A 66 -12.32 -0.93 -0.89
C PHE A 66 -11.89 -2.09 -1.78
N GLU A 67 -12.64 -2.39 -2.85
CA GLU A 67 -12.24 -3.39 -3.86
C GLU A 67 -10.89 -3.02 -4.50
N LYS A 68 -10.72 -1.75 -4.89
CA LYS A 68 -9.44 -1.25 -5.44
C LYS A 68 -8.30 -1.29 -4.42
N VAL A 69 -8.59 -0.97 -3.16
CA VAL A 69 -7.61 -1.10 -2.06
C VAL A 69 -7.18 -2.56 -1.90
N GLN A 70 -8.11 -3.50 -1.96
CA GLN A 70 -7.82 -4.93 -1.86
C GLN A 70 -6.92 -5.40 -3.02
N GLU A 71 -7.24 -5.00 -4.25
CA GLU A 71 -6.40 -5.29 -5.43
C GLU A 71 -4.99 -4.71 -5.28
N ALA A 72 -4.86 -3.47 -4.82
CA ALA A 72 -3.56 -2.82 -4.60
C ALA A 72 -2.75 -3.52 -3.50
N TYR A 73 -3.38 -3.95 -2.40
CA TYR A 73 -2.72 -4.77 -1.37
C TYR A 73 -2.30 -6.14 -1.92
N GLY A 74 -3.07 -6.76 -2.81
CA GLY A 74 -2.69 -7.99 -3.50
C GLY A 74 -1.46 -7.82 -4.40
N ARG A 75 -1.36 -6.67 -5.10
CA ARG A 75 -0.14 -6.32 -5.85
C ARG A 75 1.03 -6.09 -4.90
N LEU A 76 0.83 -5.37 -3.81
CA LEU A 76 1.87 -5.12 -2.80
C LEU A 76 2.42 -6.42 -2.20
N SER A 77 1.56 -7.40 -1.89
CA SER A 77 2.01 -8.70 -1.38
C SER A 77 2.85 -9.47 -2.40
N ASN A 78 2.53 -9.36 -3.69
CA ASN A 78 3.27 -10.04 -4.76
C ASN A 78 4.65 -9.40 -5.02
N LEU A 79 4.82 -8.12 -4.70
CA LEU A 79 6.10 -7.42 -4.82
C LEU A 79 7.10 -7.81 -3.72
N ILE A 80 6.63 -8.29 -2.57
CA ILE A 80 7.48 -8.54 -1.40
C ILE A 80 8.02 -9.98 -1.48
N PRO A 81 9.35 -10.17 -1.54
CA PRO A 81 9.93 -11.50 -1.49
C PRO A 81 9.59 -12.23 -0.19
N VAL A 82 9.41 -13.55 -0.27
CA VAL A 82 9.10 -14.40 0.89
C VAL A 82 10.15 -14.19 1.99
N GLY A 83 9.69 -13.98 3.22
CA GLY A 83 10.54 -13.72 4.39
C GLY A 83 11.05 -12.28 4.52
N GLN A 84 10.76 -11.40 3.55
CA GLN A 84 11.25 -10.01 3.56
C GLN A 84 10.19 -8.97 3.96
N TYR A 85 9.08 -9.38 4.57
CA TYR A 85 8.04 -8.45 5.05
C TYR A 85 8.63 -7.30 5.89
N TYR A 86 9.41 -7.61 6.91
CA TYR A 86 10.00 -6.60 7.80
C TYR A 86 11.10 -5.77 7.15
N ARG A 87 11.64 -6.19 6.00
CA ARG A 87 12.61 -5.40 5.23
C ARG A 87 11.97 -4.18 4.57
N TYR A 88 10.71 -4.33 4.15
CA TYR A 88 10.01 -3.30 3.37
C TYR A 88 8.83 -2.66 4.11
N ASN A 89 8.39 -3.19 5.25
CA ASN A 89 7.13 -2.74 5.86
C ASN A 89 7.06 -1.27 6.28
N ASP A 90 8.19 -0.62 6.54
CA ASP A 90 8.21 0.80 6.92
C ASP A 90 7.65 1.72 5.82
N HIS A 91 7.59 1.25 4.56
CA HIS A 91 6.99 2.01 3.46
C HIS A 91 5.47 2.21 3.61
N TRP A 92 4.77 1.33 4.35
CA TRP A 92 3.32 1.44 4.55
C TRP A 92 2.91 1.46 6.03
N LYS A 93 3.86 1.29 6.96
CA LYS A 93 3.60 1.27 8.41
C LYS A 93 3.44 2.67 9.02
N PHE A 94 3.96 3.71 8.37
CA PHE A 94 3.94 5.08 8.91
C PHE A 94 2.53 5.67 9.00
N ASP A 95 1.58 5.16 8.21
CA ASP A 95 0.20 5.59 8.26
C ASP A 95 -0.51 4.91 9.46
N ASN A 96 -0.37 5.52 10.63
CA ASN A 96 -0.92 5.08 11.93
C ASN A 96 -2.46 4.89 11.93
N ASN A 97 -3.15 5.19 10.83
CA ASN A 97 -4.58 4.91 10.63
C ASN A 97 -4.86 3.45 10.22
N LEU A 98 -3.87 2.69 9.76
CA LEU A 98 -4.03 1.34 9.18
C LEU A 98 -3.70 0.18 10.15
N LYS A 99 -3.56 0.43 11.46
CA LYS A 99 -3.33 -0.63 12.48
C LYS A 99 -4.44 -1.71 12.52
N LYS A 100 -5.58 -1.51 11.85
CA LYS A 100 -6.66 -2.51 11.73
C LYS A 100 -6.49 -3.51 10.58
N CYS A 101 -5.64 -3.26 9.58
CA CYS A 101 -5.54 -4.13 8.40
C CYS A 101 -4.63 -5.36 8.58
N LYS A 102 -3.93 -5.50 9.72
CA LYS A 102 -3.16 -6.71 10.04
C LYS A 102 -4.02 -7.99 10.07
N LYS A 103 -5.35 -7.84 10.25
CA LYS A 103 -6.30 -8.96 10.26
C LYS A 103 -6.75 -9.42 8.86
N LEU A 104 -6.45 -8.68 7.79
CA LEU A 104 -6.89 -9.03 6.43
C LEU A 104 -5.81 -9.72 5.57
N MET A 105 -4.60 -9.91 6.10
CA MET A 105 -3.50 -10.57 5.38
C MET A 105 -3.04 -11.88 6.03
N VAL A 106 -3.71 -12.33 7.11
CA VAL A 106 -3.33 -13.56 7.84
C VAL A 106 -4.48 -14.58 7.90
N ASP A 107 -5.68 -14.21 7.48
CA ASP A 107 -6.85 -15.09 7.27
C ASP A 107 -7.43 -14.81 5.88
#